data_AF-A0A7V7F408-F1
#
_entry.id   AF-A0A7V7F408-F1
#
_cell.length_a   1.000
_cell.length_b   1.000
_cell.length_c   1.000
_cell.angle_alpha   90.00
_cell.angle_beta   90.00
_cell.angle_gamma   90.00
#
_symmetry.space_group_name_H-M   'P 1'
#
loop_
_entity.id
_entity.type
_entity.pdbx_description
1 polymer ?
#
loop_
_entity_poly.entity_id
_entity_poly.type
_entity_poly.pdbx_seq_one_letter_code
_entity_poly.pdbx_strand_id
1 'polypeptide(L)'
;MTTENKPKKTLLFNLLFLGGCLAILIFLLKAPPETTVKLPINENHQQFQAMEKKEAEKHCETCHFPEGAMPLPDNHPPKYRCLFCHKKQQQ
;
A
#
# COMPACT_ATOMS: atom_id res chain seq x y z
N MET A 1 -38.07 37.18 -3.32
CA MET A 1 -37.23 36.15 -2.67
C MET A 1 -37.89 34.81 -2.92
N THR A 2 -37.56 34.14 -4.03
CA THR A 2 -38.19 32.87 -4.42
C THR A 2 -37.53 31.74 -3.63
N THR A 3 -38.30 31.10 -2.76
CA THR A 3 -37.91 29.86 -2.10
C THR A 3 -37.89 28.73 -3.15
N GLU A 4 -36.70 28.40 -3.62
CA GLU A 4 -36.48 27.28 -4.54
C GLU A 4 -36.82 25.97 -3.80
N ASN A 5 -37.95 25.36 -4.16
CA ASN A 5 -38.39 24.08 -3.63
C ASN A 5 -37.49 22.98 -4.21
N LYS A 6 -36.31 22.78 -3.61
CA LYS A 6 -35.35 21.77 -4.04
C LYS A 6 -36.05 20.40 -4.03
N PRO A 7 -36.18 19.72 -5.18
CA PRO A 7 -37.05 18.56 -5.28
C PRO A 7 -36.56 17.47 -4.32
N LYS A 8 -37.47 16.86 -3.56
CA LYS A 8 -37.18 15.81 -2.55
C LYS A 8 -36.26 14.70 -3.07
N LYS A 9 -36.25 14.47 -4.39
CA LYS A 9 -35.37 13.53 -5.10
C LYS A 9 -33.89 13.90 -5.02
N THR A 10 -33.52 15.18 -5.17
CA THR A 10 -32.13 15.63 -5.05
C THR A 10 -31.59 15.45 -3.63
N LEU A 11 -32.43 15.69 -2.62
CA LEU A 11 -32.08 15.42 -1.22
C LEU A 11 -31.84 13.92 -0.99
N LEU A 12 -32.70 13.05 -1.53
CA LEU A 12 -32.54 11.60 -1.46
C LEU A 12 -31.23 11.13 -2.11
N PHE A 13 -30.91 11.60 -3.32
CA PHE A 13 -29.66 11.25 -4.00
C PHE A 13 -28.42 11.71 -3.23
N ASN A 14 -28.46 12.91 -2.64
CA ASN A 14 -27.36 13.41 -1.82
C ASN A 14 -27.15 12.57 -0.55
N LEU A 15 -28.23 12.14 0.10
CA LEU A 15 -28.17 11.27 1.28
C LEU A 15 -27.63 9.88 0.91
N LEU A 16 -28.07 9.31 -0.21
CA LEU A 16 -27.55 8.04 -0.72
C LEU A 16 -26.06 8.14 -1.07
N PHE A 17 -25.64 9.23 -1.72
CA PHE A 17 -24.24 9.48 -2.04
C PHE A 17 -23.38 9.58 -0.78
N LEU A 18 -23.81 10.38 0.21
CA LEU A 18 -23.13 10.49 1.50
C LEU A 18 -23.07 9.16 2.24
N GLY A 19 -24.17 8.40 2.22
CA GLY A 19 -24.22 7.05 2.79
C GLY A 19 -23.22 6.11 2.11
N GLY A 20 -23.11 6.15 0.79
CA GLY A 20 -22.13 5.39 0.02
C GLY A 20 -20.69 5.77 0.35
N CYS A 21 -20.37 7.07 0.40
CA CYS A 21 -19.05 7.55 0.81
C CYS A 21 -18.69 7.09 2.22
N LEU A 22 -19.63 7.20 3.18
CA LEU A 22 -19.41 6.78 4.56
C LEU A 22 -19.18 5.27 4.65
N ALA A 23 -19.94 4.47 3.90
CA ALA A 23 -19.76 3.02 3.85
C ALA A 23 -18.37 2.62 3.32
N ILE A 24 -17.92 3.24 2.22
CA ILE A 24 -16.57 3.02 1.66
C ILE A 24 -15.51 3.41 2.69
N LEU A 25 -15.66 4.55 3.36
CA LEU A 25 -14.70 5.03 4.34
C LEU A 25 -14.62 4.08 5.56
N ILE A 26 -15.76 3.63 6.09
CA ILE A 26 -15.80 2.63 7.16
C ILE A 26 -15.14 1.32 6.72
N PHE A 27 -15.39 0.87 5.48
CA PHE A 27 -14.77 -0.33 4.95
C PHE A 27 -13.24 -0.21 4.89
N LEU A 28 -12.72 0.91 4.36
CA LEU A 28 -11.28 1.15 4.27
C LEU A 28 -10.61 1.31 5.65
N LEU A 29 -11.30 1.90 6.64
CA LEU A 29 -10.80 1.99 8.01
C LEU A 29 -10.68 0.62 8.70
N LYS A 30 -11.43 -0.37 8.24
CA LYS A 30 -11.38 -1.75 8.73
C LYS A 30 -10.40 -2.63 7.95
N ALA A 31 -9.54 -2.05 7.11
CA ALA A 31 -8.52 -2.79 6.39
C ALA A 31 -7.64 -3.58 7.39
N PRO A 32 -7.31 -4.84 7.07
CA PRO A 32 -6.46 -5.66 7.93
C PRO A 32 -5.05 -5.05 8.05
N PRO A 33 -4.31 -5.39 9.12
CA PRO A 33 -2.92 -4.96 9.27
C PRO A 33 -2.06 -5.49 8.12
N GLU A 34 -0.93 -4.83 7.88
CA GLU A 34 0.05 -5.27 6.89
C GLU A 34 0.55 -6.69 7.23
N THR A 35 0.54 -7.57 6.22
CA THR A 35 0.95 -8.99 6.36
C THR A 35 2.37 -9.24 5.87
N THR A 36 3.01 -8.24 5.27
CA THR A 36 4.32 -8.37 4.63
C THR A 36 5.44 -8.08 5.62
N VAL A 37 6.53 -8.84 5.53
CA VAL A 37 7.68 -8.68 6.42
C VAL A 37 8.45 -7.41 6.06
N LYS A 38 8.86 -6.63 7.05
CA LYS A 38 9.69 -5.43 6.85
C LYS A 38 11.13 -5.79 6.46
N LEU A 39 11.83 -4.84 5.83
CA LEU A 39 13.25 -5.00 5.50
C LEU A 39 14.07 -5.26 6.77
N PRO A 40 14.88 -6.34 6.84
CA PRO A 40 15.69 -6.64 8.00
C PRO A 40 16.70 -5.54 8.34
N ILE A 41 17.07 -5.42 9.61
CA ILE A 41 18.23 -4.64 10.05
C ILE A 41 19.34 -5.63 10.38
N ASN A 42 20.17 -5.95 9.39
CA ASN A 42 21.38 -6.74 9.55
C ASN A 42 22.46 -6.22 8.59
N GLU A 43 23.67 -6.73 8.72
CA GLU A 43 24.85 -6.27 7.96
C GLU A 43 24.60 -6.25 6.44
N ASN A 44 23.88 -7.25 5.91
CA ASN A 44 23.57 -7.36 4.48
C ASN A 44 22.52 -6.34 3.99
N HIS A 45 21.65 -5.84 4.89
CA HIS A 45 20.53 -4.97 4.53
C HIS A 45 20.65 -3.54 5.07
N GLN A 46 21.61 -3.28 5.97
CA GLN A 46 21.78 -2.00 6.65
C GLN A 46 22.02 -0.85 5.66
N GLN A 47 22.81 -1.08 4.61
CA GLN A 47 23.06 -0.07 3.56
C GLN A 47 21.77 0.37 2.86
N PHE A 48 20.81 -0.53 2.66
CA PHE A 48 19.55 -0.24 1.97
C PHE A 48 18.57 0.53 2.86
N GLN A 49 18.72 0.48 4.19
CA GLN A 49 17.93 1.30 5.11
C GLN A 49 18.23 2.79 4.90
N ALA A 50 19.50 3.16 4.71
CA ALA A 50 19.93 4.55 4.52
C ALA A 50 19.78 5.08 3.09
N MET A 51 19.75 4.20 2.10
CA MET A 51 19.67 4.57 0.67
C MET A 51 18.27 5.05 0.25
N GLU A 52 18.15 5.87 -0.77
CA GLU A 52 16.84 6.21 -1.35
C GLU A 52 16.08 4.98 -1.85
N LYS A 53 14.74 4.97 -1.70
CA LYS A 53 13.89 3.78 -1.94
C LYS A 53 14.10 3.17 -3.32
N LYS A 54 14.00 4.01 -4.35
CA LYS A 54 14.10 3.57 -5.75
C LYS A 54 15.51 3.08 -6.10
N GLU A 55 16.52 3.57 -5.43
CA GLU A 55 17.90 3.14 -5.66
C GLU A 55 18.16 1.79 -4.99
N ALA A 56 17.74 1.64 -3.74
CA ALA A 56 17.87 0.39 -2.98
C ALA A 56 17.22 -0.80 -3.70
N GLU A 57 16.03 -0.58 -4.28
CA GLU A 57 15.29 -1.61 -5.02
C GLU A 57 16.07 -2.21 -6.21
N LYS A 58 16.99 -1.46 -6.83
CA LYS A 58 17.81 -1.97 -7.94
C LYS A 58 18.81 -3.04 -7.52
N HIS A 59 19.16 -3.07 -6.24
CA HIS A 59 20.16 -3.99 -5.71
C HIS A 59 19.55 -5.28 -5.15
N CYS A 60 18.24 -5.31 -4.89
CA CYS A 60 17.60 -6.47 -4.25
C CYS A 60 17.75 -7.77 -5.06
N GLU A 61 17.65 -7.67 -6.39
CA GLU A 61 17.74 -8.83 -7.29
C GLU A 61 19.16 -9.39 -7.40
N THR A 62 20.19 -8.76 -6.83
CA THR A 62 21.55 -9.33 -6.79
C THR A 62 21.61 -10.62 -5.95
N CYS A 63 20.75 -10.74 -4.94
CA CYS A 63 20.63 -11.93 -4.09
C CYS A 63 19.26 -12.61 -4.21
N HIS A 64 18.20 -11.82 -4.46
CA HIS A 64 16.80 -12.26 -4.47
C HIS A 64 16.27 -12.55 -5.88
N PHE A 65 16.96 -13.43 -6.61
CA PHE A 65 16.52 -13.96 -7.91
C PHE A 65 16.41 -15.50 -7.85
N PRO A 66 15.77 -16.17 -8.82
CA PRO A 66 15.42 -17.59 -8.70
C PRO A 66 16.61 -18.52 -8.42
N GLU A 67 17.78 -18.24 -8.99
CA GLU A 67 19.04 -18.98 -8.77
C GLU A 67 20.02 -18.24 -7.85
N GLY A 68 19.55 -17.20 -7.15
CA GLY A 68 20.37 -16.37 -6.28
C GLY A 68 20.70 -16.99 -4.94
N ALA A 69 21.50 -16.27 -4.16
CA ALA A 69 21.89 -16.71 -2.82
C ALA A 69 20.68 -16.85 -1.87
N MET A 70 19.61 -16.09 -2.10
CA MET A 70 18.39 -16.11 -1.28
C MET A 70 17.16 -15.92 -2.18
N PRO A 71 16.72 -16.95 -2.90
CA PRO A 71 15.63 -16.83 -3.86
C PRO A 71 14.31 -16.43 -3.18
N LEU A 72 13.48 -15.70 -3.93
CA LEU A 72 12.13 -15.37 -3.49
C LEU A 72 11.22 -16.61 -3.56
N PRO A 73 10.20 -16.72 -2.70
CA PRO A 73 9.21 -17.78 -2.79
C PRO A 73 8.50 -17.82 -4.16
N ASP A 74 8.09 -19.00 -4.61
CA ASP A 74 7.42 -19.17 -5.91
C ASP A 74 6.13 -18.34 -6.05
N ASN A 75 5.43 -18.10 -4.95
CA ASN A 75 4.20 -17.30 -4.90
C ASN A 75 4.46 -15.80 -4.64
N HIS A 76 5.71 -15.34 -4.77
CA HIS A 76 6.02 -13.93 -4.60
C HIS A 76 5.44 -13.12 -5.77
N PRO A 77 4.75 -11.98 -5.51
CA PRO A 77 4.22 -11.14 -6.57
C PRO A 77 5.35 -10.60 -7.46
N PRO A 78 5.05 -10.08 -8.66
CA PRO A 78 6.08 -9.63 -9.56
C PRO A 78 7.01 -8.52 -8.99
N LYS A 79 8.27 -8.53 -9.41
CA LYS A 79 9.40 -7.80 -8.79
C LYS A 79 9.54 -6.34 -9.24
N TYR A 80 8.46 -5.57 -9.23
CA TYR A 80 8.54 -4.18 -9.71
C TYR A 80 9.04 -3.20 -8.63
N ARG A 81 8.72 -3.47 -7.36
CA ARG A 81 8.96 -2.56 -6.22
C ARG A 81 9.05 -3.29 -4.88
N CYS A 82 10.24 -3.73 -4.51
CA CYS A 82 10.47 -4.51 -3.28
C CYS A 82 10.04 -3.74 -2.02
N LEU A 83 10.43 -2.46 -1.90
CA LEU A 83 10.22 -1.63 -0.70
C LEU A 83 8.83 -0.98 -0.65
N PHE A 84 7.92 -1.34 -1.56
CA PHE A 84 6.51 -1.02 -1.44
C PHE A 84 5.83 -1.87 -0.37
N CYS A 85 6.06 -3.19 -0.43
CA CYS A 85 5.54 -4.16 0.52
C CYS A 85 6.52 -4.40 1.66
N HIS A 86 7.81 -4.56 1.36
CA HIS A 86 8.86 -4.77 2.35
C HIS A 86 9.37 -3.43 2.89
N LYS A 87 8.51 -2.72 3.63
CA LYS A 87 8.80 -1.40 4.19
C LYS A 87 10.06 -1.41 5.05
N LYS A 88 10.78 -0.29 5.05
CA LYS A 88 11.87 -0.04 5.99
C LYS A 88 11.32 0.07 7.41
N GLN A 89 12.19 -0.08 8.41
CA GLN A 89 11.75 -0.02 9.81
C GLN A 89 11.26 1.38 10.22
N GLN A 90 11.78 2.43 9.61
CA GLN A 90 11.48 3.83 9.93
C GLN A 90 10.42 4.45 8.99
N GLN A 91 9.53 3.64 8.41
CA GLN A 91 8.51 4.09 7.44
C GLN A 91 7.10 3.65 7.78
#